data_AF-A0A8T4P8Z6-F1
#
_entry.id   AF-A0A8T4P8Z6-F1
#
_cell.length_a   1.000
_cell.length_b   1.000
_cell.length_c   1.000
_cell.angle_alpha   90.00
_cell.angle_beta   90.00
_cell.angle_gamma   90.00
#
_symmetry.space_group_name_H-M   'P 1'
#
loop_
_entity.id
_entity.type
_entity.pdbx_description
1 polymer ?
#
loop_
_entity_poly.entity_id
_entity_poly.type
_entity_poly.pdbx_seq_one_letter_code
_entity_poly.pdbx_strand_id
1 'polypeptide(L)'
;MTNGTEDHREEVYDALDKVHYGVVIAQALESHGETNVGAQAARDEIGRKYLTTEPLPGQTQPRFTEETLNALPEEAQQQEINRGFEAWRGTRMHNAITTSQKHLDDILKKDNNYDPSLGKIASEDEIVSSTGDEERNLLSDYRQISTYSALEDLIKKDKPIPAEAKDQLRKIYSAAASRKQYEALKDAPEDLRELFAEIAALAPGEELSKEDQLRGITDLKRKEDERMKKKYGDNYEQKVYGVVAQSLKKMFKSGNPEKERKAISMLYAVKQGYGLGGQDFSEVFSNH
;
A
#
# COMPACT_ATOMS: atom_id res chain seq x y z
N MET A 1 9.17 -12.93 -26.64
CA MET A 1 10.20 -12.05 -26.05
C MET A 1 9.52 -11.20 -24.99
N THR A 2 9.42 -11.69 -23.75
CA THR A 2 8.65 -11.05 -22.66
C THR A 2 9.33 -11.19 -21.29
N ASN A 3 10.65 -11.41 -21.24
CA ASN A 3 11.35 -11.76 -19.99
C ASN A 3 11.88 -10.56 -19.17
N GLY A 4 11.70 -9.31 -19.61
CA GLY A 4 12.34 -8.16 -18.95
C GLY A 4 11.56 -7.54 -17.78
N THR A 5 10.23 -7.68 -17.74
CA THR A 5 9.37 -7.02 -16.73
C THR A 5 8.95 -7.92 -15.57
N GLU A 6 9.13 -9.22 -15.71
CA GLU A 6 8.91 -10.21 -14.64
C GLU A 6 10.14 -10.27 -13.72
N ASP A 7 11.34 -10.33 -14.30
CA ASP A 7 12.63 -10.29 -13.60
C ASP A 7 12.74 -9.07 -12.66
N HIS A 8 12.39 -7.88 -13.15
CA HIS A 8 12.46 -6.67 -12.33
C HIS A 8 11.43 -6.60 -11.20
N ARG A 9 10.31 -7.31 -11.30
CA ARG A 9 9.32 -7.35 -10.22
C ARG A 9 9.79 -8.23 -9.07
N GLU A 10 10.35 -9.40 -9.38
CA GLU A 10 10.93 -10.28 -8.36
C GLU A 10 12.09 -9.62 -7.60
N GLU A 11 12.97 -8.90 -8.32
CA GLU A 11 14.07 -8.14 -7.71
C GLU A 11 13.57 -7.04 -6.75
N VAL A 12 12.51 -6.32 -7.12
CA VAL A 12 11.87 -5.33 -6.23
C VAL A 12 11.34 -6.03 -4.98
N TYR A 13 10.63 -7.14 -5.15
CA TYR A 13 9.97 -7.83 -4.05
C TYR A 13 10.95 -8.42 -3.03
N ASP A 14 12.03 -9.03 -3.51
CA ASP A 14 13.10 -9.53 -2.66
C ASP A 14 13.77 -8.38 -1.87
N ALA A 15 13.97 -7.23 -2.53
CA ALA A 15 14.52 -6.05 -1.86
C ALA A 15 13.58 -5.50 -0.78
N LEU A 16 12.27 -5.45 -1.03
CA LEU A 16 11.27 -4.98 -0.07
C LEU A 16 11.13 -5.94 1.12
N ASP A 17 11.08 -7.25 0.90
CA ASP A 17 11.01 -8.26 1.97
C ASP A 17 12.22 -8.15 2.92
N LYS A 18 13.43 -7.99 2.36
CA LYS A 18 14.66 -7.87 3.16
C LYS A 18 14.70 -6.59 4.00
N VAL A 19 14.21 -5.47 3.46
CA VAL A 19 14.11 -4.23 4.24
C VAL A 19 13.05 -4.36 5.34
N HIS A 20 11.88 -4.93 5.03
CA HIS A 20 10.82 -5.16 6.01
C HIS A 20 11.31 -6.03 7.17
N TYR A 21 12.01 -7.13 6.87
CA TYR A 21 12.62 -8.00 7.89
C TYR A 21 13.57 -7.24 8.82
N GLY A 22 14.42 -6.36 8.26
CA GLY A 22 15.32 -5.52 9.06
C GLY A 22 14.60 -4.50 9.94
N VAL A 23 13.46 -3.97 9.50
CA VAL A 23 12.63 -3.04 10.29
C VAL A 23 11.94 -3.76 11.44
N VAL A 24 11.36 -4.95 11.21
CA VAL A 24 10.72 -5.76 12.26
C VAL A 24 11.69 -6.10 13.38
N ILE A 25 12.93 -6.48 13.04
CA ILE A 25 13.99 -6.74 14.03
C ILE A 25 14.28 -5.48 14.86
N ALA A 26 14.43 -4.32 14.23
CA ALA A 26 14.73 -3.08 14.93
C ALA A 26 13.59 -2.65 15.87
N GLN A 27 12.34 -2.74 15.41
CA GLN A 27 11.16 -2.42 16.22
C GLN A 27 11.01 -3.36 17.43
N ALA A 28 11.23 -4.66 17.24
CA ALA A 28 11.18 -5.65 18.33
C ALA A 28 12.21 -5.38 19.44
N LEU A 29 13.33 -4.73 19.11
CA LEU A 29 14.35 -4.31 20.07
C LEU A 29 13.97 -3.01 20.79
N GLU A 30 13.26 -2.09 20.11
CA GLU A 30 12.76 -0.84 20.67
C GLU A 30 11.55 -1.06 21.61
N SER A 31 10.64 -1.99 21.27
CA SER A 31 9.38 -2.21 22.01
C SER A 31 9.54 -3.05 23.28
N HIS A 32 10.51 -3.95 23.33
CA HIS A 32 10.67 -4.90 24.44
C HIS A 32 11.83 -4.61 25.39
N GLY A 33 12.48 -3.44 25.29
CA GLY A 33 13.53 -3.02 26.22
C GLY A 33 14.62 -4.09 26.42
N GLU A 34 15.64 -4.09 25.56
CA GLU A 34 16.87 -4.92 25.65
C GLU A 34 16.69 -6.46 25.75
N THR A 35 15.49 -7.02 25.94
CA THR A 35 15.29 -8.42 26.37
C THR A 35 14.69 -9.36 25.33
N ASN A 36 14.50 -8.92 24.09
CA ASN A 36 14.10 -9.84 23.01
C ASN A 36 15.31 -10.63 22.49
N VAL A 37 15.69 -11.68 23.23
CA VAL A 37 16.86 -12.54 22.94
C VAL A 37 16.85 -13.09 21.51
N GLY A 38 15.68 -13.41 20.96
CA GLY A 38 15.54 -13.89 19.58
C GLY A 38 15.84 -12.82 18.53
N ALA A 39 15.29 -11.61 18.71
CA ALA A 39 15.57 -10.48 17.83
C ALA A 39 17.03 -10.03 17.92
N GLN A 40 17.59 -10.02 19.14
CA GLN A 40 18.99 -9.66 19.38
C GLN A 40 19.94 -10.67 18.72
N ALA A 41 19.69 -11.98 18.85
CA ALA A 41 20.51 -13.01 18.22
C ALA A 41 20.47 -12.92 16.68
N ALA A 42 19.27 -12.75 16.09
CA ALA A 42 19.12 -12.62 14.64
C ALA A 42 19.83 -11.36 14.11
N ARG A 43 19.68 -10.25 14.82
CA ARG A 43 20.36 -8.99 14.53
C ARG A 43 21.88 -9.13 14.61
N ASP A 44 22.39 -9.78 15.65
CA ASP A 44 23.82 -9.95 15.88
C ASP A 44 24.46 -10.91 14.87
N GLU A 45 23.74 -11.96 14.47
CA GLU A 45 24.14 -12.86 13.38
C GLU A 45 24.30 -12.09 12.06
N ILE A 46 23.30 -11.25 11.71
CA ILE A 46 23.36 -10.41 10.51
C ILE A 46 24.55 -9.45 10.58
N GLY A 47 24.71 -8.75 11.72
CA GLY A 47 25.79 -7.80 11.90
C GLY A 47 27.16 -8.46 11.79
N ARG A 48 27.34 -9.63 12.41
CA ARG A 48 28.56 -10.44 12.32
C ARG A 48 28.84 -10.87 10.89
N LYS A 49 27.86 -11.45 10.20
CA LYS A 49 28.00 -11.91 8.81
C LYS A 49 28.41 -10.76 7.89
N TYR A 50 27.83 -9.58 8.07
CA TYR A 50 28.13 -8.41 7.26
C TYR A 50 29.51 -7.77 7.55
N LEU A 51 30.16 -8.15 8.66
CA LEU A 51 31.54 -7.75 8.96
C LEU A 51 32.58 -8.74 8.46
N THR A 52 32.22 -10.02 8.40
CA THR A 52 33.16 -11.12 8.16
C THR A 52 33.07 -11.74 6.78
N THR A 53 31.92 -11.63 6.10
CA THR A 53 31.68 -12.26 4.80
C THR A 53 31.36 -11.27 3.69
N GLU A 54 30.80 -10.11 4.03
CA GLU A 54 30.49 -9.04 3.08
C GLU A 54 31.36 -7.81 3.39
N PRO A 55 31.86 -7.07 2.38
CA PRO A 55 32.53 -5.80 2.61
C PRO A 55 31.51 -4.73 3.02
N LEU A 56 31.89 -3.87 3.97
CA LEU A 56 31.07 -2.70 4.29
C LEU A 56 31.02 -1.73 3.08
N PRO A 57 30.01 -0.85 3.00
CA PRO A 57 29.94 0.15 1.95
C PRO A 57 31.25 0.95 1.82
N GLY A 58 31.81 0.98 0.61
CA GLY A 58 33.09 1.65 0.32
C GLY A 58 34.35 0.82 0.62
N GLN A 59 34.20 -0.44 1.05
CA GLN A 59 35.32 -1.37 1.28
C GLN A 59 35.38 -2.44 0.18
N THR A 60 36.58 -2.95 -0.09
CA THR A 60 36.82 -4.02 -1.09
C THR A 60 36.93 -5.40 -0.46
N GLN A 61 37.06 -5.48 0.86
CA GLN A 61 37.17 -6.72 1.63
C GLN A 61 36.35 -6.61 2.93
N PRO A 62 35.94 -7.73 3.54
CA PRO A 62 35.33 -7.74 4.86
C PRO A 62 36.22 -7.03 5.88
N ARG A 63 35.59 -6.36 6.84
CA ARG A 63 36.30 -5.55 7.84
C ARG A 63 37.09 -6.41 8.81
N PHE A 64 36.58 -7.61 9.11
CA PHE A 64 37.17 -8.55 10.04
C PHE A 64 37.18 -9.96 9.45
N THR A 65 38.05 -10.81 9.99
CA THR A 65 37.86 -12.27 9.97
C THR A 65 37.10 -12.70 11.24
N GLU A 66 36.56 -13.92 11.29
CA GLU A 66 35.93 -14.41 12.53
C GLU A 66 36.89 -14.41 13.72
N GLU A 67 38.15 -14.84 13.52
CA GLU A 67 39.18 -14.85 14.56
C GLU A 67 39.47 -13.45 15.09
N THR A 68 39.60 -12.46 14.20
CA THR A 68 39.92 -11.08 14.61
C THR A 68 38.73 -10.36 15.24
N LEU A 69 37.49 -10.69 14.84
CA LEU A 69 36.29 -10.19 15.49
C LEU A 69 36.08 -10.81 16.88
N ASN A 70 36.41 -12.09 17.06
CA ASN A 70 36.29 -12.79 18.35
C ASN A 70 37.41 -12.46 19.34
N ALA A 71 38.53 -11.91 18.86
CA ALA A 71 39.63 -11.44 19.69
C ALA A 71 39.36 -10.07 20.35
N LEU A 72 38.31 -9.36 19.93
CA LEU A 72 37.93 -8.08 20.54
C LEU A 72 37.34 -8.28 21.95
N PRO A 73 37.53 -7.31 22.86
CA PRO A 73 36.77 -7.25 24.10
C PRO A 73 35.26 -7.26 23.83
N GLU A 74 34.47 -7.90 24.69
CA GLU A 74 33.03 -8.14 24.48
C GLU A 74 32.24 -6.86 24.14
N GLU A 75 32.47 -5.75 24.86
CA GLU A 75 31.84 -4.47 24.57
C GLU A 75 32.21 -3.92 23.18
N ALA A 76 33.49 -4.04 22.79
CA ALA A 76 33.98 -3.59 21.49
C ALA A 76 33.47 -4.48 20.35
N GLN A 77 33.40 -5.80 20.59
CA GLN A 77 32.80 -6.75 19.67
C GLN A 77 31.34 -6.39 19.40
N GLN A 78 30.55 -6.14 20.47
CA GLN A 78 29.15 -5.79 20.33
C GLN A 78 28.97 -4.46 19.58
N GLN A 79 29.80 -3.45 19.85
CA GLN A 79 29.78 -2.20 19.09
C GLN A 79 30.05 -2.40 17.59
N GLU A 80 30.98 -3.28 17.22
CA GLU A 80 31.22 -3.58 15.81
C GLU A 80 30.05 -4.35 15.20
N ILE A 81 29.50 -5.37 15.88
CA ILE A 81 28.30 -6.09 15.43
C ILE A 81 27.14 -5.12 15.19
N ASN A 82 26.94 -4.16 16.09
CA ASN A 82 25.97 -3.07 15.91
C ASN A 82 26.20 -2.32 14.60
N ARG A 83 27.45 -1.94 14.33
CA ARG A 83 27.84 -1.24 13.10
C ARG A 83 27.61 -2.09 11.86
N GLY A 84 27.92 -3.39 11.92
CA GLY A 84 27.66 -4.34 10.84
C GLY A 84 26.18 -4.41 10.49
N PHE A 85 25.31 -4.52 11.50
CA PHE A 85 23.87 -4.54 11.31
C PHE A 85 23.34 -3.23 10.73
N GLU A 86 23.78 -2.08 11.24
CA GLU A 86 23.39 -0.77 10.71
C GLU A 86 23.84 -0.55 9.26
N ALA A 87 25.06 -0.98 8.93
CA ALA A 87 25.57 -0.93 7.57
C ALA A 87 24.75 -1.83 6.63
N TRP A 88 24.44 -3.06 7.06
CA TRP A 88 23.56 -3.97 6.31
C TRP A 88 22.18 -3.33 6.08
N ARG A 89 21.57 -2.77 7.13
CA ARG A 89 20.26 -2.12 7.05
C ARG A 89 20.28 -0.94 6.08
N GLY A 90 21.31 -0.10 6.15
CA GLY A 90 21.53 1.02 5.24
C GLY A 90 21.69 0.59 3.78
N THR A 91 22.48 -0.45 3.52
CA THR A 91 22.65 -1.01 2.16
C THR A 91 21.35 -1.60 1.62
N ARG A 92 20.61 -2.36 2.43
CA ARG A 92 19.32 -2.93 2.00
C ARG A 92 18.30 -1.83 1.70
N MET A 93 18.24 -0.79 2.54
CA MET A 93 17.43 0.40 2.31
C MET A 93 17.78 1.06 0.98
N HIS A 94 19.07 1.31 0.74
CA HIS A 94 19.54 1.92 -0.49
C HIS A 94 19.21 1.08 -1.73
N ASN A 95 19.41 -0.24 -1.66
CA ASN A 95 19.08 -1.15 -2.75
C ASN A 95 17.57 -1.17 -3.01
N ALA A 96 16.74 -1.25 -1.97
CA ALA A 96 15.28 -1.19 -2.12
C ALA A 96 14.82 0.13 -2.74
N ILE A 97 15.38 1.27 -2.34
CA ILE A 97 15.10 2.57 -2.95
C ILE A 97 15.49 2.54 -4.43
N THR A 98 16.71 2.09 -4.75
CA THR A 98 17.24 2.09 -6.12
C THR A 98 16.42 1.19 -7.04
N THR A 99 16.15 -0.04 -6.60
CA THR A 99 15.35 -1.02 -7.36
C THR A 99 13.90 -0.55 -7.49
N SER A 100 13.30 0.00 -6.44
CA SER A 100 11.93 0.56 -6.49
C SER A 100 11.84 1.77 -7.42
N GLN A 101 12.84 2.66 -7.39
CA GLN A 101 12.91 3.79 -8.32
C GLN A 101 12.99 3.31 -9.77
N LYS A 102 13.80 2.29 -10.07
CA LYS A 102 13.89 1.69 -11.41
C LYS A 102 12.54 1.13 -11.85
N HIS A 103 11.85 0.41 -10.96
CA HIS A 103 10.52 -0.14 -11.26
C HIS A 103 9.48 0.95 -11.53
N LEU A 104 9.44 2.01 -10.70
CA LEU A 104 8.56 3.15 -10.93
C LEU A 104 8.93 3.89 -12.23
N ASP A 105 10.22 4.00 -12.56
CA ASP A 105 10.66 4.55 -13.84
C ASP A 105 10.14 3.72 -15.02
N ASP A 106 10.11 2.40 -14.91
CA ASP A 106 9.58 1.52 -15.96
C ASP A 106 8.07 1.67 -16.12
N ILE A 107 7.32 1.87 -15.03
CA ILE A 107 5.90 2.21 -15.04
C ILE A 107 5.68 3.56 -15.74
N LEU A 108 6.52 4.56 -15.44
CA LEU A 108 6.39 5.92 -15.99
C LEU A 108 6.87 6.07 -17.44
N LYS A 109 7.79 5.21 -17.92
CA LYS A 109 8.39 5.31 -19.26
C LYS A 109 7.59 4.64 -20.38
N LYS A 110 6.60 3.81 -20.06
CA LYS A 110 5.83 3.05 -21.08
C LYS A 110 4.39 3.53 -21.09
N ASP A 111 3.95 4.10 -22.21
CA ASP A 111 2.61 4.67 -22.44
C ASP A 111 1.42 3.71 -22.24
N ASN A 112 1.61 2.46 -21.79
CA ASN A 112 0.53 1.48 -21.64
C ASN A 112 0.68 0.50 -20.46
N ASN A 113 1.65 0.68 -19.55
CA ASN A 113 1.79 -0.24 -18.42
C ASN A 113 0.96 0.23 -17.21
N TYR A 114 -0.34 -0.05 -17.31
CA TYR A 114 -1.28 -0.11 -16.20
C TYR A 114 -0.78 -1.09 -15.13
N ASP A 115 -0.48 -0.60 -13.91
CA ASP A 115 -0.31 -1.47 -12.74
C ASP A 115 -1.54 -1.34 -11.83
N PRO A 116 -2.47 -2.33 -11.85
CA PRO A 116 -3.69 -2.29 -11.04
C PRO A 116 -3.40 -2.25 -9.55
N SER A 117 -2.23 -2.73 -9.13
CA SER A 117 -1.87 -2.81 -7.72
C SER A 117 -1.64 -1.41 -7.11
N LEU A 118 -1.17 -0.45 -7.92
CA LEU A 118 -1.01 0.96 -7.50
C LEU A 118 -2.34 1.73 -7.40
N GLY A 119 -3.45 1.14 -7.86
CA GLY A 119 -4.78 1.76 -7.88
C GLY A 119 -5.64 1.61 -6.65
N LYS A 120 -5.17 0.86 -5.66
CA LYS A 120 -5.89 0.71 -4.41
C LYS A 120 -5.58 1.90 -3.49
N ILE A 121 -6.06 3.10 -3.80
CA ILE A 121 -5.78 4.36 -3.07
C ILE A 121 -6.90 4.63 -2.08
N ALA A 122 -6.66 4.33 -0.80
CA ALA A 122 -7.63 4.55 0.26
C ALA A 122 -7.28 5.74 1.19
N SER A 123 -6.00 6.14 1.32
CA SER A 123 -5.62 7.36 2.05
C SER A 123 -4.81 8.33 1.19
N GLU A 124 -5.41 9.48 0.98
CA GLU A 124 -4.97 10.55 0.10
C GLU A 124 -3.80 11.34 0.70
N ASP A 125 -3.86 11.68 1.99
CA ASP A 125 -3.07 12.77 2.61
C ASP A 125 -1.54 12.66 2.40
N GLU A 126 -0.99 11.45 2.39
CA GLU A 126 0.46 11.25 2.29
C GLU A 126 0.96 11.28 0.84
N ILE A 127 0.21 10.68 -0.08
CA ILE A 127 0.47 10.77 -1.53
C ILE A 127 0.23 12.21 -2.01
N VAL A 128 -0.84 12.85 -1.51
CA VAL A 128 -1.30 14.18 -1.90
C VAL A 128 -0.44 15.31 -1.40
N SER A 129 0.25 15.14 -0.27
CA SER A 129 1.24 16.12 0.20
C SER A 129 2.37 16.38 -0.83
N SER A 130 2.56 15.48 -1.80
CA SER A 130 3.62 15.54 -2.81
C SER A 130 3.18 15.87 -4.25
N THR A 131 1.87 16.08 -4.47
CA THR A 131 1.25 16.30 -5.79
C THR A 131 0.72 17.72 -5.98
N GLY A 132 0.54 18.16 -7.23
CA GLY A 132 -0.09 19.43 -7.57
C GLY A 132 -1.61 19.34 -7.47
N ASP A 133 -2.30 20.48 -7.44
CA ASP A 133 -3.74 20.54 -7.13
C ASP A 133 -4.62 19.78 -8.14
N GLU A 134 -4.21 19.71 -9.42
CA GLU A 134 -4.93 18.94 -10.44
C GLU A 134 -4.82 17.43 -10.20
N GLU A 135 -3.63 16.94 -9.86
CA GLU A 135 -3.41 15.53 -9.53
C GLU A 135 -4.09 15.15 -8.21
N ARG A 136 -4.13 16.05 -7.23
CA ARG A 136 -4.88 15.86 -5.98
C ARG A 136 -6.35 15.62 -6.25
N ASN A 137 -6.96 16.49 -7.07
CA ASN A 137 -8.37 16.32 -7.43
C ASN A 137 -8.64 14.99 -8.15
N LEU A 138 -7.74 14.57 -9.06
CA LEU A 138 -7.83 13.27 -9.71
C LEU A 138 -7.77 12.10 -8.71
N LEU A 139 -6.82 12.14 -7.77
CA LEU A 139 -6.68 11.12 -6.73
C LEU A 139 -7.90 11.08 -5.80
N SER A 140 -8.37 12.26 -5.36
CA SER A 140 -9.54 12.40 -4.48
C SER A 140 -10.80 11.83 -5.13
N ASP A 141 -11.04 12.15 -6.40
CA ASP A 141 -12.18 11.62 -7.15
C ASP A 141 -12.06 10.11 -7.38
N TYR A 142 -10.86 9.61 -7.71
CA TYR A 142 -10.61 8.18 -7.93
C TYR A 142 -10.78 7.33 -6.67
N ARG A 143 -10.59 7.91 -5.48
CA ARG A 143 -10.76 7.24 -4.18
C ARG A 143 -12.10 6.51 -4.07
N GLN A 144 -13.17 7.05 -4.66
CA GLN A 144 -14.50 6.43 -4.61
C GLN A 144 -14.53 5.09 -5.37
N ILE A 145 -13.94 5.04 -6.56
CA ILE A 145 -13.80 3.81 -7.36
C ILE A 145 -12.95 2.77 -6.64
N SER A 146 -11.86 3.24 -6.01
CA SER A 146 -10.97 2.38 -5.23
C SER A 146 -11.69 1.78 -4.02
N THR A 147 -12.48 2.59 -3.31
CA THR A 147 -13.29 2.18 -2.16
C THR A 147 -14.32 1.11 -2.54
N TYR A 148 -15.03 1.28 -3.67
CA TYR A 148 -15.96 0.28 -4.17
C TYR A 148 -15.27 -1.04 -4.50
N SER A 149 -14.07 -0.98 -5.10
CA SER A 149 -13.29 -2.18 -5.42
C SER A 149 -12.83 -2.91 -4.15
N ALA A 150 -12.46 -2.18 -3.10
CA ALA A 150 -12.11 -2.77 -1.79
C ALA A 150 -13.32 -3.42 -1.11
N LEU A 151 -14.49 -2.77 -1.14
CA LEU A 151 -15.73 -3.32 -0.63
C LEU A 151 -16.16 -4.59 -1.36
N GLU A 152 -16.03 -4.61 -2.69
CA GLU A 152 -16.29 -5.80 -3.51
C GLU A 152 -15.42 -6.99 -3.05
N ASP A 153 -14.13 -6.75 -2.83
CA ASP A 153 -13.18 -7.75 -2.35
C ASP A 153 -13.52 -8.26 -0.94
N LEU A 154 -13.88 -7.36 -0.02
CA LEU A 154 -14.24 -7.72 1.35
C LEU A 154 -15.49 -8.61 1.38
N ILE A 155 -16.51 -8.24 0.62
CA ILE A 155 -17.77 -9.00 0.54
C ILE A 155 -17.55 -10.35 -0.12
N LYS A 156 -16.80 -10.41 -1.23
CA LYS A 156 -16.48 -11.69 -1.89
C LYS A 156 -15.76 -12.65 -0.94
N LYS A 157 -14.84 -12.13 -0.12
CA LYS A 157 -13.99 -12.89 0.81
C LYS A 157 -14.59 -13.07 2.22
N ASP A 158 -15.83 -12.64 2.45
CA ASP A 158 -16.51 -12.64 3.76
C ASP A 158 -15.66 -12.03 4.89
N LYS A 159 -14.93 -10.95 4.56
CA LYS A 159 -14.13 -10.19 5.53
C LYS A 159 -14.99 -9.13 6.22
N PRO A 160 -14.71 -8.82 7.50
CA PRO A 160 -15.42 -7.76 8.22
C PRO A 160 -15.23 -6.41 7.53
N ILE A 161 -16.31 -5.64 7.46
CA ILE A 161 -16.33 -4.34 6.80
C ILE A 161 -15.96 -3.24 7.82
N PRO A 162 -14.89 -2.46 7.55
CA PRO A 162 -14.48 -1.33 8.40
C PRO A 162 -15.61 -0.32 8.64
N ALA A 163 -15.64 0.28 9.83
CA ALA A 163 -16.69 1.24 10.22
C ALA A 163 -16.78 2.45 9.25
N GLU A 164 -15.64 2.94 8.77
CA GLU A 164 -15.53 4.05 7.81
C GLU A 164 -16.15 3.72 6.44
N ALA A 165 -16.19 2.43 6.08
CA ALA A 165 -16.80 1.93 4.86
C ALA A 165 -18.30 1.62 5.04
N LYS A 166 -18.83 1.60 6.27
CA LYS A 166 -20.26 1.37 6.56
C LYS A 166 -21.15 2.52 6.07
N ASP A 167 -20.67 3.76 6.08
CA ASP A 167 -21.42 4.91 5.55
C ASP A 167 -21.47 4.91 4.01
N GLN A 168 -20.40 4.44 3.36
CA GLN A 168 -20.40 4.16 1.91
C GLN A 168 -21.35 3.02 1.58
N LEU A 169 -21.36 1.97 2.40
CA LEU A 169 -22.35 0.91 2.33
C LEU A 169 -23.76 1.43 2.54
N ARG A 170 -24.04 2.37 3.44
CA ARG A 170 -25.37 3.02 3.55
C ARG A 170 -25.80 3.71 2.26
N LYS A 171 -24.86 4.32 1.52
CA LYS A 171 -25.15 4.86 0.17
C LYS A 171 -25.41 3.76 -0.84
N ILE A 172 -24.67 2.65 -0.77
CA ILE A 172 -24.92 1.44 -1.57
C ILE A 172 -26.30 0.83 -1.22
N TYR A 173 -26.65 0.74 0.06
CA TYR A 173 -27.93 0.28 0.59
C TYR A 173 -29.07 1.15 0.08
N SER A 174 -28.92 2.48 0.16
CA SER A 174 -29.89 3.44 -0.36
C SER A 174 -30.03 3.34 -1.88
N ALA A 175 -28.94 3.18 -2.63
CA ALA A 175 -28.97 3.03 -4.09
C ALA A 175 -29.57 1.69 -4.55
N ALA A 176 -29.27 0.58 -3.86
CA ALA A 176 -29.80 -0.75 -4.15
C ALA A 176 -31.28 -0.87 -3.76
N ALA A 177 -31.67 -0.31 -2.60
CA ALA A 177 -33.06 -0.22 -2.18
C ALA A 177 -33.88 0.68 -3.11
N SER A 178 -33.35 1.85 -3.49
CA SER A 178 -33.95 2.75 -4.48
C SER A 178 -34.15 2.07 -5.83
N ARG A 179 -33.26 1.14 -6.23
CA ARG A 179 -33.36 0.41 -7.50
C ARG A 179 -34.34 -0.77 -7.45
N LYS A 180 -34.36 -1.58 -6.38
CA LYS A 180 -35.42 -2.58 -6.16
C LYS A 180 -36.80 -1.92 -6.14
N GLN A 181 -36.90 -0.73 -5.56
CA GLN A 181 -38.11 0.08 -5.60
C GLN A 181 -38.39 0.67 -6.98
N TYR A 182 -37.39 1.19 -7.69
CA TYR A 182 -37.56 1.72 -9.06
C TYR A 182 -38.02 0.64 -10.03
N GLU A 183 -37.51 -0.59 -9.93
CA GLU A 183 -37.98 -1.73 -10.71
C GLU A 183 -39.41 -2.16 -10.29
N ALA A 184 -39.73 -2.14 -9.00
CA ALA A 184 -41.09 -2.41 -8.50
C ALA A 184 -42.11 -1.31 -8.86
N LEU A 185 -41.65 -0.08 -9.11
CA LEU A 185 -42.46 1.12 -9.34
C LEU A 185 -42.29 1.68 -10.77
N LYS A 186 -41.73 0.92 -11.71
CA LYS A 186 -41.43 1.43 -13.07
C LYS A 186 -42.69 1.94 -13.79
N ASP A 187 -43.85 1.39 -13.44
CA ASP A 187 -45.16 1.71 -14.00
C ASP A 187 -45.96 2.66 -13.08
N ALA A 188 -45.36 3.17 -12.01
CA ALA A 188 -46.02 4.06 -11.05
C ALA A 188 -45.88 5.56 -11.43
N PRO A 189 -46.84 6.41 -11.02
CA PRO A 189 -46.75 7.86 -11.13
C PRO A 189 -45.47 8.45 -10.49
N GLU A 190 -44.98 9.57 -11.01
CA GLU A 190 -43.69 10.18 -10.63
C GLU A 190 -43.67 10.66 -9.17
N ASP A 191 -44.79 11.22 -8.73
CA ASP A 191 -45.06 11.68 -7.36
C ASP A 191 -45.02 10.52 -6.34
N LEU A 192 -45.39 9.30 -6.75
CA LEU A 192 -45.21 8.09 -5.93
C LEU A 192 -43.75 7.65 -5.90
N ARG A 193 -43.01 7.77 -7.01
CA ARG A 193 -41.58 7.43 -7.07
C ARG A 193 -40.74 8.33 -6.16
N GLU A 194 -41.04 9.62 -6.10
CA GLU A 194 -40.35 10.56 -5.19
C GLU A 194 -40.63 10.24 -3.71
N LEU A 195 -41.88 10.00 -3.34
CA LEU A 195 -42.27 9.64 -1.97
C LEU A 195 -41.60 8.34 -1.48
N PHE A 196 -41.50 7.32 -2.35
CA PHE A 196 -40.85 6.06 -1.99
C PHE A 196 -39.32 6.17 -1.87
N ALA A 197 -38.68 7.04 -2.64
CA ALA A 197 -37.25 7.33 -2.51
C ALA A 197 -36.92 7.99 -1.15
N GLU A 198 -37.79 8.90 -0.68
CA GLU A 198 -37.68 9.49 0.65
C GLU A 198 -37.88 8.44 1.77
N ILE A 199 -38.83 7.53 1.60
CA ILE A 199 -39.09 6.44 2.57
C ILE A 199 -37.94 5.43 2.62
N ALA A 200 -37.31 5.09 1.49
CA ALA A 200 -36.14 4.20 1.48
C ALA A 200 -34.90 4.78 2.15
N ALA A 201 -34.73 6.10 2.10
CA ALA A 201 -33.68 6.79 2.85
C ALA A 201 -33.91 6.71 4.39
N LEU A 202 -35.14 6.43 4.82
CA LEU A 202 -35.57 6.35 6.22
C LEU A 202 -35.74 4.92 6.74
N ALA A 203 -35.69 3.90 5.87
CA ALA A 203 -35.89 2.51 6.27
C ALA A 203 -34.67 1.99 7.07
N PRO A 204 -34.88 1.41 8.29
CA PRO A 204 -33.82 0.73 9.01
C PRO A 204 -33.34 -0.44 8.15
N GLY A 205 -32.06 -0.43 7.80
CA GLY A 205 -31.50 -1.32 6.78
C GLY A 205 -31.82 -2.78 7.02
N GLU A 206 -32.71 -3.34 6.18
CA GLU A 206 -32.71 -4.78 5.96
C GLU A 206 -31.29 -5.17 5.51
N GLU A 207 -30.73 -6.22 6.14
CA GLU A 207 -29.47 -6.81 5.66
C GLU A 207 -29.68 -7.25 4.22
N LEU A 208 -29.14 -6.49 3.26
CA LEU A 208 -29.12 -6.89 1.87
C LEU A 208 -28.40 -8.23 1.74
N SER A 209 -28.92 -9.10 0.88
CA SER A 209 -28.21 -10.30 0.49
C SER A 209 -26.83 -9.93 -0.09
N LYS A 210 -25.86 -10.84 0.04
CA LYS A 210 -24.53 -10.70 -0.56
C LYS A 210 -24.60 -10.34 -2.05
N GLU A 211 -25.56 -10.91 -2.77
CA GLU A 211 -25.79 -10.61 -4.18
C GLU A 211 -26.28 -9.18 -4.43
N ASP A 212 -27.19 -8.67 -3.60
CA ASP A 212 -27.71 -7.31 -3.72
C ASP A 212 -26.62 -6.28 -3.38
N GLN A 213 -25.78 -6.55 -2.38
CA GLN A 213 -24.63 -5.71 -2.05
C GLN A 213 -23.62 -5.65 -3.21
N LEU A 214 -23.26 -6.79 -3.79
CA LEU A 214 -22.32 -6.85 -4.92
C LEU A 214 -22.87 -6.15 -6.18
N ARG A 215 -24.18 -6.29 -6.45
CA ARG A 215 -24.84 -5.55 -7.54
C ARG A 215 -24.78 -4.05 -7.32
N GLY A 216 -25.15 -3.57 -6.12
CA GLY A 216 -25.09 -2.15 -5.78
C GLY A 216 -23.68 -1.55 -5.91
N ILE A 217 -22.65 -2.29 -5.49
CA ILE A 217 -21.24 -1.89 -5.66
C ILE A 217 -20.86 -1.79 -7.13
N THR A 218 -21.24 -2.79 -7.94
CA THR A 218 -20.94 -2.82 -9.38
C THR A 218 -21.56 -1.62 -10.09
N ASP A 219 -22.81 -1.28 -9.75
CA ASP A 219 -23.52 -0.14 -10.33
C ASP A 219 -22.91 1.21 -9.98
N LEU A 220 -22.52 1.39 -8.71
CA LEU A 220 -21.88 2.62 -8.26
C LEU A 220 -20.49 2.77 -8.88
N LYS A 221 -19.72 1.67 -8.95
CA LYS A 221 -18.43 1.65 -9.64
C LYS A 221 -18.58 2.02 -11.12
N ARG A 222 -19.61 1.52 -11.81
CA ARG A 222 -19.91 1.90 -13.20
C ARG A 222 -20.24 3.39 -13.35
N LYS A 223 -21.10 3.94 -12.48
CA LYS A 223 -21.46 5.37 -12.51
C LYS A 223 -20.25 6.27 -12.27
N GLU A 224 -19.40 5.90 -11.31
CA GLU A 224 -18.17 6.65 -11.04
C GLU A 224 -17.17 6.52 -12.20
N ASP A 225 -17.02 5.34 -12.80
CA ASP A 225 -16.19 5.15 -13.99
C ASP A 225 -16.64 6.06 -15.15
N GLU A 226 -17.94 6.14 -15.42
CA GLU A 226 -18.52 7.06 -16.42
C GLU A 226 -18.23 8.53 -16.08
N ARG A 227 -18.35 8.92 -14.80
CA ARG A 227 -18.01 10.27 -14.34
C ARG A 227 -16.53 10.58 -14.55
N MET A 228 -15.64 9.65 -14.20
CA MET A 228 -14.20 9.80 -14.31
C MET A 228 -13.76 9.91 -15.77
N LYS A 229 -14.29 9.05 -16.65
CA LYS A 229 -14.05 9.11 -18.09
C LYS A 229 -14.46 10.46 -18.68
N LYS A 230 -15.63 10.97 -18.27
CA LYS A 230 -16.11 12.30 -18.71
C LYS A 230 -15.21 13.44 -18.25
N LYS A 231 -14.71 13.39 -17.01
CA LYS A 231 -13.94 14.49 -16.40
C LYS A 231 -12.45 14.46 -16.77
N TYR A 232 -11.85 13.28 -16.84
CA TYR A 232 -10.41 13.09 -16.96
C TYR A 232 -9.98 12.34 -18.24
N GLY A 233 -10.94 11.86 -19.04
CA GLY A 233 -10.70 11.06 -20.24
C GLY A 233 -10.68 9.55 -19.97
N ASP A 234 -10.78 8.76 -21.04
CA ASP A 234 -10.83 7.29 -20.94
C ASP A 234 -9.59 6.65 -20.29
N ASN A 235 -8.47 7.37 -20.26
CA ASN A 235 -7.22 6.95 -19.65
C ASN A 235 -7.04 7.44 -18.20
N TYR A 236 -8.10 7.84 -17.50
CA TYR A 236 -7.99 8.37 -16.14
C TYR A 236 -7.29 7.40 -15.17
N GLU A 237 -7.51 6.09 -15.29
CA GLU A 237 -6.84 5.10 -14.44
C GLU A 237 -5.31 5.12 -14.65
N GLN A 238 -4.87 5.20 -15.91
CA GLN A 238 -3.44 5.31 -16.23
C GLN A 238 -2.85 6.60 -15.65
N LYS A 239 -3.58 7.71 -15.73
CA LYS A 239 -3.18 8.99 -15.11
C LYS A 239 -3.04 8.85 -13.60
N VAL A 240 -4.01 8.22 -12.94
CA VAL A 240 -3.97 7.96 -11.48
C VAL A 240 -2.72 7.20 -11.09
N TYR A 241 -2.39 6.10 -11.78
CA TYR A 241 -1.19 5.33 -11.44
C TYR A 241 0.09 6.09 -11.75
N GLY A 242 0.11 6.88 -12.82
CA GLY A 242 1.21 7.79 -13.10
C GLY A 242 1.44 8.77 -11.95
N VAL A 243 0.36 9.36 -11.42
CA VAL A 243 0.43 10.26 -10.26
C VAL A 243 0.96 9.53 -9.01
N VAL A 244 0.44 8.35 -8.70
CA VAL A 244 0.90 7.54 -7.55
C VAL A 244 2.38 7.17 -7.69
N ALA A 245 2.78 6.66 -8.85
CA ALA A 245 4.16 6.28 -9.13
C ALA A 245 5.11 7.49 -9.03
N GLN A 246 4.71 8.65 -9.56
CA GLN A 246 5.49 9.88 -9.41
C GLN A 246 5.59 10.33 -7.95
N SER A 247 4.52 10.19 -7.17
CA SER A 247 4.50 10.55 -5.74
C SER A 247 5.45 9.68 -4.92
N LEU A 248 5.36 8.35 -5.09
CA LEU A 248 6.28 7.40 -4.46
C LEU A 248 7.73 7.68 -4.86
N LYS A 249 7.98 7.98 -6.15
CA LYS A 249 9.31 8.36 -6.64
C LYS A 249 9.83 9.64 -6.00
N LYS A 250 8.98 10.66 -5.78
CA LYS A 250 9.37 11.89 -5.05
C LYS A 250 9.71 11.59 -3.60
N MET A 251 8.95 10.71 -2.94
CA MET A 251 9.24 10.29 -1.57
C MET A 251 10.57 9.55 -1.46
N PHE A 252 10.87 8.64 -2.40
CA PHE A 252 12.17 7.96 -2.50
C PHE A 252 13.36 8.89 -2.76
N LYS A 253 13.12 10.09 -3.30
CA LYS A 253 14.15 11.10 -3.59
C LYS A 253 14.13 12.27 -2.60
N SER A 254 13.41 12.12 -1.49
CA SER A 254 13.21 13.22 -0.55
C SER A 254 14.44 13.52 0.30
N GLY A 255 15.39 12.59 0.43
CA GLY A 255 16.52 12.71 1.35
C GLY A 255 16.11 12.64 2.82
N ASN A 256 14.83 12.33 3.09
CA ASN A 256 14.29 12.15 4.41
C ASN A 256 14.07 10.64 4.65
N PRO A 257 14.85 10.01 5.56
CA PRO A 257 14.76 8.57 5.81
C PRO A 257 13.38 8.07 6.22
N GLU A 258 12.59 8.89 6.92
CA GLU A 258 11.23 8.55 7.33
C GLU A 258 10.30 8.47 6.12
N LYS A 259 10.36 9.47 5.23
CA LYS A 259 9.57 9.48 3.98
C LYS A 259 9.97 8.34 3.05
N GLU A 260 11.25 8.02 2.98
CA GLU A 260 11.77 6.92 2.16
C GLU A 260 11.29 5.56 2.69
N ARG A 261 11.42 5.31 4.00
CA ARG A 261 10.88 4.10 4.65
C ARG A 261 9.38 3.94 4.44
N LYS A 262 8.66 5.03 4.51
CA LYS A 262 7.22 5.07 4.31
C LYS A 262 6.82 4.71 2.88
N ALA A 263 7.50 5.28 1.89
CA ALA A 263 7.29 4.92 0.48
C ALA A 263 7.61 3.44 0.19
N ILE A 264 8.65 2.89 0.83
CA ILE A 264 8.97 1.45 0.75
C ILE A 264 7.83 0.62 1.32
N SER A 265 7.35 0.98 2.51
CA SER A 265 6.26 0.28 3.20
C SER A 265 4.97 0.33 2.38
N MET A 266 4.68 1.46 1.74
CA MET A 266 3.56 1.63 0.82
C MET A 266 3.67 0.72 -0.40
N LEU A 267 4.82 0.70 -1.07
CA LEU A 267 5.04 -0.17 -2.23
C LEU A 267 5.02 -1.66 -1.86
N TYR A 268 5.47 -1.99 -0.64
CA TYR A 268 5.38 -3.34 -0.10
C TYR A 268 3.94 -3.78 0.19
N ALA A 269 3.12 -2.90 0.75
CA ALA A 269 1.71 -3.18 1.01
C ALA A 269 0.96 -3.50 -0.31
N VAL A 270 1.26 -2.73 -1.36
CA VAL A 270 0.76 -2.99 -2.72
C VAL A 270 1.10 -4.39 -3.20
N LYS A 271 2.34 -4.85 -3.02
CA LYS A 271 2.75 -6.24 -3.33
C LYS A 271 1.88 -7.26 -2.60
N GLN A 272 1.62 -7.04 -1.32
CA GLN A 272 0.81 -7.95 -0.50
C GLN A 272 -0.69 -7.88 -0.83
N GLY A 273 -1.06 -7.11 -1.86
CA GLY A 273 -2.44 -6.97 -2.33
C GLY A 273 -3.26 -5.99 -1.51
N TYR A 274 -2.64 -5.30 -0.55
CA TYR A 274 -3.26 -4.23 0.23
C TYR A 274 -3.34 -2.96 -0.58
N GLY A 275 -4.29 -2.09 -0.21
CA GLY A 275 -4.34 -0.76 -0.75
C GLY A 275 -3.29 0.17 -0.16
N LEU A 276 -2.76 1.05 -1.00
CA LEU A 276 -2.09 2.27 -0.58
C LEU A 276 -3.05 3.07 0.32
N GLY A 277 -2.80 3.01 1.62
CA GLY A 277 -3.53 3.82 2.60
C GLY A 277 -4.86 3.25 3.10
N GLY A 278 -5.07 1.93 3.08
CA GLY A 278 -6.19 1.34 3.83
C GLY A 278 -5.96 1.41 5.35
N GLN A 279 -7.00 1.16 6.16
CA GLN A 279 -6.81 0.83 7.59
C GLN A 279 -5.83 -0.34 7.77
N ASP A 280 -5.68 -1.23 6.78
CA ASP A 280 -4.63 -2.25 6.72
C ASP A 280 -3.22 -1.63 6.83
N PHE A 281 -2.97 -0.44 6.27
CA PHE A 281 -1.68 0.23 6.41
C PHE A 281 -1.46 0.72 7.84
N SER A 282 -2.48 1.31 8.48
CA SER A 282 -2.38 1.62 9.90
C SER A 282 -2.26 0.33 10.72
N GLU A 283 -3.12 -0.67 10.60
CA GLU A 283 -3.11 -1.86 11.46
C GLU A 283 -1.88 -2.77 11.27
N VAL A 284 -1.38 -2.94 10.03
CA VAL A 284 -0.16 -3.74 9.75
C VAL A 284 1.10 -3.10 10.36
N PHE A 285 1.09 -1.78 10.59
CA PHE A 285 2.24 -1.05 11.14
C PHE A 285 1.97 -0.37 12.50
N SER A 286 0.75 -0.43 13.03
CA SER A 286 0.32 0.15 14.34
C SER A 286 0.09 -0.90 15.41
N ASN A 287 -0.10 -2.16 15.03
CA ASN A 287 -0.03 -3.28 15.96
C ASN A 287 1.28 -4.02 15.71
N HIS A 288 2.39 -3.60 16.35
CA HIS A 288 3.54 -4.41 16.81
C HIS A 288 4.68 -3.53 17.30
#